data_AF-A0AAU7Z2J2-F1
#
_entry.id   AF-A0AAU7Z2J2-F1
#
_cell.length_a   1.000
_cell.length_b   1.000
_cell.length_c   1.000
_cell.angle_alpha   90.00
_cell.angle_beta   90.00
_cell.angle_gamma   90.00
#
_symmetry.space_group_name_H-M   'P 1'
#
loop_
_entity.id
_entity.type
_entity.pdbx_description
1 polymer ?
#
loop_
_entity_poly.entity_id
_entity_poly.type
_entity_poly.pdbx_seq_one_letter_code
_entity_poly.pdbx_strand_id
1 'polypeptide(L)'
;MEEFMMEVLNVVAIIVAGLMVGSELAIAAFVHPTLDKLPDDVHLPAASALARVQGRFMPFWYILVFLLTLAELVIQWHQSGRLPIWITTSAVLWILAILYTVTALVPINNRIASWEKSTPPADWKTYRSRWDLLHRWRVVLLTIAFAFLIVGFVCK
;
A
#
# COMPACT_ATOMS: atom_id res chain seq x y z
N MET A 1 1.07 24.11 22.30
CA MET A 1 0.12 22.98 22.19
C MET A 1 -0.08 22.58 20.73
N GLU A 2 -0.31 23.52 19.82
CA GLU A 2 -0.45 23.24 18.38
C GLU A 2 0.81 22.63 17.75
N GLU A 3 2.01 23.16 18.06
CA GLU A 3 3.27 22.64 17.52
C GLU A 3 3.55 21.20 17.96
N PHE A 4 3.38 20.89 19.24
CA PHE A 4 3.48 19.53 19.77
C PHE A 4 2.48 18.57 19.12
N MET A 5 1.24 19.01 18.90
CA MET A 5 0.21 18.20 18.23
C MET A 5 0.58 17.90 16.77
N MET A 6 1.24 18.84 16.08
CA MET A 6 1.76 18.64 14.72
C MET A 6 2.93 17.67 14.68
N GLU A 7 3.85 17.75 15.64
CA GLU A 7 4.95 16.78 15.75
C GLU A 7 4.42 15.36 15.99
N VAL A 8 3.43 15.22 16.88
CA VAL A 8 2.77 13.93 17.12
C VAL A 8 2.10 13.42 15.84
N LEU A 9 1.37 14.28 15.11
CA LEU A 9 0.73 13.90 13.85
C LEU A 9 1.75 13.43 12.81
N ASN A 10 2.85 14.17 12.62
CA ASN A 10 3.95 13.80 11.72
C ASN A 10 4.54 12.43 12.09
N VAL A 11 4.84 12.21 13.37
CA VAL A 11 5.41 10.95 13.85
C VAL A 11 4.43 9.80 13.60
N VAL A 12 3.15 9.99 13.91
CA VAL A 12 2.11 8.99 13.65
C VAL A 12 1.99 8.70 12.16
N ALA A 13 1.97 9.74 11.31
CA ALA A 13 1.90 9.58 9.86
C ALA A 13 3.10 8.80 9.31
N ILE A 14 4.32 9.10 9.77
CA ILE A 14 5.54 8.38 9.37
C ILE A 14 5.47 6.92 9.81
N ILE A 15 5.09 6.64 11.05
CA ILE A 15 5.02 5.26 11.57
C ILE A 15 3.97 4.46 10.80
N VAL A 16 2.76 5.00 10.66
CA VAL A 16 1.64 4.30 10.01
C VAL A 16 1.93 4.06 8.53
N ALA A 17 2.45 5.07 7.82
CA ALA A 17 2.82 4.93 6.41
C ALA A 17 4.04 4.03 6.22
N GLY A 18 5.08 4.20 7.03
CA GLY A 18 6.32 3.41 6.94
C GLY A 18 6.08 1.92 7.19
N LEU A 19 5.29 1.57 8.19
CA LEU A 19 4.91 0.17 8.45
C LEU A 19 4.08 -0.42 7.31
N MET A 20 3.17 0.37 6.74
CA MET A 20 2.36 -0.04 5.61
C MET A 20 3.21 -0.31 4.37
N VAL A 21 4.07 0.65 3.97
CA VAL A 21 4.95 0.52 2.80
C VAL A 21 5.95 -0.61 3.02
N GLY A 22 6.49 -0.73 4.23
CA GLY A 22 7.39 -1.82 4.61
C GLY A 22 6.74 -3.20 4.50
N SER A 23 5.48 -3.33 4.92
CA SER A 23 4.69 -4.56 4.77
C SER A 23 4.51 -4.94 3.29
N GLU A 24 4.11 -3.98 2.46
CA GLU A 24 3.95 -4.16 1.00
C GLU A 24 5.28 -4.50 0.32
N LEU A 25 6.37 -3.87 0.73
CA LEU A 25 7.72 -4.20 0.24
C LEU A 25 8.14 -5.62 0.64
N ALA A 26 7.89 -6.01 1.89
CA ALA A 26 8.24 -7.34 2.38
C ALA A 26 7.49 -8.44 1.62
N ILE A 27 6.22 -8.17 1.29
CA ILE A 27 5.39 -9.04 0.46
C ILE A 27 6.04 -9.25 -0.92
N ALA A 28 6.42 -8.16 -1.60
CA ALA A 28 7.05 -8.21 -2.91
C ALA A 28 8.46 -8.82 -2.92
N ALA A 29 9.27 -8.55 -1.90
CA ALA A 29 10.69 -8.90 -1.86
C ALA A 29 10.98 -10.26 -1.23
N PHE A 30 10.16 -10.69 -0.25
CA PHE A 30 10.46 -11.89 0.55
C PHE A 30 9.34 -12.92 0.49
N VAL A 31 8.08 -12.51 0.68
CA VAL A 31 6.97 -13.47 0.83
C VAL A 31 6.69 -14.19 -0.49
N HIS A 32 6.42 -13.46 -1.57
CA HIS A 32 6.07 -14.11 -2.85
C HIS A 32 7.22 -14.87 -3.48
N PRO A 33 8.46 -14.35 -3.53
CA PRO A 33 9.59 -15.12 -4.04
C PRO A 33 9.86 -16.41 -3.26
N THR A 34 9.45 -16.47 -1.98
CA THR A 34 9.53 -17.69 -1.17
C THR A 34 8.39 -18.65 -1.50
N LEU A 35 7.15 -18.14 -1.60
CA LEU A 35 5.99 -18.96 -1.98
C LEU A 35 6.15 -19.58 -3.37
N ASP A 36 6.73 -18.86 -4.33
CA ASP A 36 6.97 -19.32 -5.70
C ASP A 36 7.88 -20.56 -5.79
N LYS A 37 8.67 -20.84 -4.75
CA LYS A 37 9.56 -22.01 -4.68
C LYS A 37 8.88 -23.25 -4.09
N LEU A 38 7.68 -23.10 -3.55
CA LEU A 38 6.97 -24.19 -2.91
C LEU A 38 6.22 -25.05 -3.95
N PRO A 39 6.04 -26.35 -3.68
CA PRO A 39 5.12 -27.20 -4.42
C PRO A 39 3.70 -26.62 -4.47
N ASP A 40 2.97 -26.89 -5.56
CA ASP A 40 1.67 -26.26 -5.84
C ASP A 40 0.60 -26.57 -4.77
N ASP A 41 0.65 -27.76 -4.17
CA ASP A 41 -0.22 -28.20 -3.08
C ASP A 41 -0.03 -27.41 -1.77
N VAL A 42 1.14 -26.78 -1.59
CA VAL A 42 1.44 -25.90 -0.46
C VAL A 42 1.31 -24.43 -0.84
N HIS A 43 1.76 -24.06 -2.04
CA HIS A 43 1.72 -22.68 -2.54
C HIS A 43 0.29 -22.16 -2.56
N LEU A 44 -0.63 -22.88 -3.22
CA LEU A 44 -1.96 -22.35 -3.53
C LEU A 44 -2.77 -22.01 -2.26
N PRO A 45 -2.88 -22.89 -1.24
CA PRO A 45 -3.58 -22.53 0.00
C PRO A 45 -2.94 -21.33 0.71
N ALA A 46 -1.60 -21.25 0.74
CA ALA A 46 -0.89 -20.14 1.36
C ALA A 46 -1.14 -18.81 0.63
N ALA A 47 -1.10 -18.81 -0.69
CA ALA A 47 -1.39 -17.64 -1.52
C ALA A 47 -2.84 -17.17 -1.37
N SER A 48 -3.82 -18.09 -1.35
CA SER A 48 -5.23 -17.76 -1.13
C SER A 48 -5.48 -17.20 0.27
N ALA A 49 -4.88 -17.79 1.32
CA ALA A 49 -4.98 -17.28 2.68
C ALA A 49 -4.38 -15.87 2.81
N LEU A 50 -3.21 -15.65 2.24
CA LEU A 50 -2.55 -14.35 2.22
C LEU A 50 -3.40 -13.30 1.47
N ALA A 51 -3.95 -13.66 0.31
CA ALA A 51 -4.84 -12.79 -0.48
C ALA A 51 -6.10 -12.37 0.31
N ARG A 52 -6.68 -13.27 1.12
CA ARG A 52 -7.83 -12.98 1.99
C ARG A 52 -7.49 -12.00 3.10
N VAL A 53 -6.39 -12.25 3.81
CA VAL A 53 -5.93 -11.36 4.91
C VAL A 53 -5.61 -9.98 4.37
N GLN A 54 -4.83 -9.88 3.30
CA GLN A 54 -4.50 -8.60 2.68
C GLN A 54 -5.75 -7.85 2.20
N GLY A 55 -6.66 -8.53 1.50
CA GLY A 55 -7.91 -7.93 1.01
C GLY A 55 -8.82 -7.40 2.12
N ARG A 56 -8.73 -7.96 3.34
CA ARG A 56 -9.52 -7.53 4.49
C ARG A 56 -8.92 -6.31 5.20
N PHE A 57 -7.61 -6.28 5.42
CA PHE A 57 -6.97 -5.27 6.26
C PHE A 57 -6.42 -4.07 5.47
N MET A 58 -5.84 -4.32 4.30
CA MET A 58 -5.13 -3.27 3.55
C MET A 58 -6.02 -2.07 3.20
N PRO A 59 -7.27 -2.19 2.72
CA PRO A 59 -8.06 -1.02 2.34
C PRO A 59 -8.17 0.05 3.44
N PHE A 60 -8.36 -0.38 4.69
CA PHE A 60 -8.42 0.53 5.84
C PHE A 60 -7.07 1.19 6.13
N TRP A 61 -5.97 0.47 5.96
CA TRP A 61 -4.63 1.00 6.19
C TRP A 61 -4.24 2.03 5.12
N TYR A 62 -4.51 1.77 3.84
CA TYR A 62 -4.31 2.75 2.76
C TYR A 62 -5.12 4.02 3.00
N ILE A 63 -6.39 3.88 3.38
CA ILE A 63 -7.26 5.03 3.69
C ILE A 63 -6.71 5.81 4.88
N LEU A 64 -6.26 5.13 5.94
CA LEU A 64 -5.68 5.80 7.10
C LEU A 64 -4.43 6.62 6.74
N VAL A 65 -3.51 6.06 5.96
CA VAL A 65 -2.32 6.79 5.48
C VAL A 65 -2.70 8.01 4.63
N PHE A 66 -3.68 7.84 3.74
CA PHE A 66 -4.19 8.94 2.93
C PHE A 66 -4.82 10.05 3.78
N LEU A 67 -5.66 9.70 4.76
CA LEU A 67 -6.30 10.66 5.65
C LEU A 67 -5.30 11.41 6.53
N LEU A 68 -4.27 10.74 7.04
CA LEU A 68 -3.18 11.39 7.79
C LEU A 68 -2.41 12.38 6.90
N THR A 69 -2.11 11.99 5.65
CA THR A 69 -1.45 12.86 4.67
C THR A 69 -2.34 14.06 4.30
N LEU A 70 -3.65 13.85 4.18
CA LEU A 70 -4.62 14.91 3.88
C LEU A 70 -4.79 15.89 5.06
N ALA A 71 -4.79 15.39 6.30
CA ALA A 71 -4.81 16.23 7.49
C ALA A 71 -3.59 17.17 7.51
N GLU A 72 -2.41 16.63 7.23
CA GLU A 72 -1.17 17.40 7.10
C GLU A 72 -1.22 18.46 5.99
N LEU A 73 -1.75 18.09 4.82
CA LEU A 73 -1.96 19.02 3.71
C LEU A 73 -2.81 20.21 4.13
N VAL A 74 -3.96 19.95 4.76
CA VAL A 74 -4.92 20.98 5.18
C VAL A 74 -4.30 21.89 6.24
N ILE A 75 -3.63 21.32 7.25
CA ILE A 75 -3.05 22.12 8.32
C ILE A 75 -1.92 23.02 7.81
N GLN A 76 -0.98 22.48 7.03
CA GLN A 76 0.13 23.26 6.47
C GLN A 76 -0.34 24.35 5.51
N TRP A 77 -1.39 24.09 4.73
CA TRP A 77 -1.99 25.11 3.86
C TRP A 77 -2.63 26.24 4.68
N HIS A 78 -3.36 25.92 5.74
CA HIS A 78 -3.95 26.92 6.62
C HIS A 78 -2.92 27.79 7.35
N GLN A 79 -1.79 27.20 7.78
CA GLN A 79 -0.74 27.93 8.52
C GLN A 79 0.09 28.84 7.62
N SER A 80 0.47 28.37 6.43
CA SER A 80 1.39 29.09 5.54
C SER A 80 0.69 29.98 4.50
N GLY A 81 -0.60 29.75 4.24
CA GLY A 81 -1.34 30.35 3.12
C GLY A 81 -0.84 29.88 1.75
N ARG A 82 0.12 28.96 1.68
CA ARG A 82 0.72 28.41 0.46
C ARG A 82 0.42 26.92 0.36
N LEU A 83 0.35 26.41 -0.85
CA LEU A 83 0.16 24.98 -1.09
C LEU A 83 1.47 24.22 -0.77
N PRO A 84 1.50 23.30 0.20
CA PRO A 84 2.69 22.50 0.50
C PRO A 84 2.88 21.46 -0.62
N ILE A 85 3.70 21.79 -1.61
CA ILE A 85 3.84 21.02 -2.86
C ILE A 85 4.22 19.56 -2.60
N TRP A 86 5.13 19.30 -1.66
CA TRP A 86 5.60 17.95 -1.33
C TRP A 86 4.50 17.07 -0.73
N ILE A 87 3.76 17.59 0.26
CA ILE A 87 2.63 16.89 0.88
C ILE A 87 1.49 16.70 -0.13
N THR A 88 1.21 17.72 -0.96
CA THR A 88 0.21 17.63 -2.03
C THR A 88 0.56 16.51 -3.01
N THR A 89 1.82 16.43 -3.43
CA THR A 89 2.30 15.38 -4.32
C THR A 89 2.15 14.01 -3.67
N SER A 90 2.51 13.88 -2.38
CA SER A 90 2.31 12.64 -1.62
C SER A 90 0.84 12.21 -1.60
N ALA A 91 -0.08 13.14 -1.28
CA ALA A 91 -1.52 12.87 -1.25
C ALA A 91 -2.05 12.38 -2.60
N VAL A 92 -1.61 13.02 -3.69
CA VAL A 92 -1.96 12.60 -5.07
C VAL A 92 -1.43 11.19 -5.38
N LEU A 93 -0.20 10.87 -4.97
CA LEU A 93 0.36 9.54 -5.20
C LEU A 93 -0.36 8.46 -4.39
N TRP A 94 -0.76 8.74 -3.15
CA TRP A 94 -1.58 7.82 -2.35
C TRP A 94 -2.93 7.52 -3.00
N ILE A 95 -3.65 8.55 -3.46
CA ILE A 95 -4.94 8.33 -4.13
C ILE A 95 -4.76 7.56 -5.43
N LEU A 96 -3.72 7.86 -6.22
CA LEU A 96 -3.40 7.10 -7.43
C LEU A 96 -3.08 5.63 -7.11
N ALA A 97 -2.35 5.36 -6.02
CA ALA A 97 -2.05 4.00 -5.60
C ALA A 97 -3.30 3.23 -5.12
N ILE A 98 -4.23 3.91 -4.46
CA ILE A 98 -5.53 3.35 -4.07
C ILE A 98 -6.33 3.00 -5.33
N LEU A 99 -6.47 3.93 -6.27
CA LEU A 99 -7.20 3.70 -7.53
C LEU A 99 -6.57 2.57 -8.33
N TYR A 100 -5.25 2.55 -8.46
CA TYR A 100 -4.51 1.47 -9.11
C TYR A 100 -4.75 0.12 -8.43
N THR A 101 -4.74 0.10 -7.09
CA THR A 101 -5.02 -1.11 -6.31
C THR A 101 -6.41 -1.64 -6.57
N VAL A 102 -7.44 -0.79 -6.46
CA VAL A 102 -8.84 -1.21 -6.60
C VAL A 102 -9.17 -1.64 -8.03
N THR A 103 -8.58 -1.00 -9.03
CA THR A 103 -8.88 -1.28 -10.44
C THR A 103 -8.08 -2.44 -11.03
N ALA A 104 -6.80 -2.59 -10.66
CA ALA A 104 -5.92 -3.60 -11.26
C ALA A 104 -5.64 -4.79 -10.33
N LEU A 105 -5.34 -4.55 -9.05
CA LEU A 105 -4.86 -5.60 -8.14
C LEU A 105 -5.99 -6.34 -7.44
N VAL A 106 -6.99 -5.63 -6.93
CA VAL A 106 -8.12 -6.22 -6.18
C VAL A 106 -8.90 -7.27 -7.00
N PRO A 107 -9.23 -7.05 -8.29
CA PRO A 107 -9.96 -8.05 -9.07
C PRO A 107 -9.20 -9.37 -9.20
N ILE A 108 -7.88 -9.31 -9.38
CA ILE A 108 -7.05 -10.51 -9.48
C ILE A 108 -6.88 -11.16 -8.10
N ASN A 109 -6.67 -10.37 -7.05
CA ASN A 109 -6.56 -10.85 -5.67
C ASN A 109 -7.83 -11.59 -5.22
N ASN A 110 -9.01 -11.10 -5.58
CA ASN A 110 -10.28 -11.75 -5.26
C ASN A 110 -10.44 -13.11 -5.97
N ARG A 111 -9.91 -13.25 -7.19
CA ARG A 111 -9.86 -14.55 -7.87
C ARG A 111 -8.90 -15.51 -7.15
N ILE A 112 -7.69 -15.06 -6.82
CA ILE A 112 -6.71 -15.87 -6.08
C ILE A 112 -7.26 -16.32 -4.73
N ALA A 113 -7.94 -15.43 -4.01
CA ALA A 113 -8.56 -15.72 -2.72
C ALA A 113 -9.69 -16.78 -2.79
N SER A 114 -10.26 -17.01 -3.98
CA SER A 114 -11.39 -17.96 -4.16
C SER A 114 -10.95 -19.42 -4.35
N TRP A 115 -9.71 -19.66 -4.79
CA TRP A 115 -9.21 -20.99 -5.18
C TRP A 115 -8.91 -21.95 -4.04
N GLU A 116 -8.98 -21.51 -2.79
CA GLU A 116 -8.91 -22.44 -1.66
C GLU A 116 -10.15 -23.35 -1.57
N LYS A 117 -11.29 -22.86 -2.09
CA LYS A 117 -12.58 -23.56 -2.05
C LYS A 117 -12.96 -24.23 -3.38
N SER A 118 -12.10 -24.15 -4.40
CA SER A 118 -12.37 -24.65 -5.74
C SER A 118 -11.08 -25.07 -6.45
N THR A 119 -11.18 -25.98 -7.42
CA THR A 119 -10.02 -26.32 -8.25
C THR A 119 -9.54 -25.07 -8.99
N PRO A 120 -8.27 -24.64 -8.83
CA PRO A 120 -7.73 -23.49 -9.54
C PRO A 120 -7.74 -23.76 -11.05
N PRO A 121 -7.80 -22.70 -11.89
CA PRO A 121 -7.63 -22.88 -13.33
C PRO A 121 -6.21 -23.36 -13.65
N ALA A 122 -6.05 -24.07 -14.77
CA ALA A 122 -4.74 -24.64 -15.17
C ALA A 122 -3.63 -23.58 -15.32
N ASP A 123 -4.00 -22.32 -15.57
CA ASP A 123 -3.10 -21.17 -15.76
C ASP A 123 -3.02 -20.25 -14.52
N TRP A 124 -3.37 -20.73 -13.32
CA TRP A 124 -3.41 -19.92 -12.09
C TRP A 124 -2.09 -19.17 -11.79
N LYS A 125 -0.94 -19.75 -12.15
CA LYS A 125 0.39 -19.12 -12.01
C LYS A 125 0.55 -17.85 -12.87
N THR A 126 -0.14 -17.78 -14.01
CA THR A 126 -0.13 -16.60 -14.88
C THR A 126 -0.83 -15.42 -14.22
N TYR A 127 -1.99 -15.66 -13.60
CA TYR A 127 -2.70 -14.66 -12.80
C TYR A 127 -1.85 -14.18 -11.62
N ARG A 128 -1.18 -15.13 -10.95
CA ARG A 128 -0.27 -14.84 -9.83
C ARG A 128 0.89 -13.94 -10.25
N SER A 129 1.60 -14.33 -11.31
CA SER A 129 2.74 -13.59 -11.86
C SER A 129 2.34 -12.18 -12.32
N ARG A 130 1.16 -12.06 -12.93
CA ARG A 130 0.60 -10.76 -13.34
C ARG A 130 0.34 -9.87 -12.12
N TRP A 131 -0.27 -10.41 -11.08
CA TRP A 131 -0.51 -9.64 -9.85
C TRP A 131 0.80 -9.23 -9.19
N ASP A 132 1.84 -10.08 -9.16
CA ASP A 132 3.15 -9.71 -8.61
C ASP A 132 3.81 -8.56 -9.37
N LEU A 133 3.70 -8.57 -10.70
CA LEU A 133 4.22 -7.47 -11.51
C LEU A 133 3.53 -6.15 -11.18
N LEU A 134 2.19 -6.16 -11.12
CA LEU A 134 1.41 -4.98 -10.77
C LEU A 134 1.72 -4.53 -9.32
N HIS A 135 1.89 -5.48 -8.41
CA HIS A 135 2.22 -5.21 -7.02
C HIS A 135 3.61 -4.58 -6.87
N ARG A 136 4.63 -5.02 -7.62
CA ARG A 136 5.95 -4.36 -7.63
C ARG A 136 5.86 -2.89 -8.05
N TRP A 137 5.09 -2.59 -9.10
CA TRP A 137 4.84 -1.20 -9.50
C TRP A 137 4.11 -0.39 -8.43
N ARG A 138 3.13 -1.01 -7.75
CA ARG A 138 2.48 -0.40 -6.59
C ARG A 138 3.49 -0.07 -5.50
N VAL A 139 4.38 -1.00 -5.13
CA VAL A 139 5.40 -0.77 -4.09
C VAL A 139 6.31 0.41 -4.44
N VAL A 140 6.74 0.53 -5.69
CA VAL A 140 7.52 1.69 -6.16
C VAL A 140 6.73 2.98 -5.96
N LEU A 141 5.47 3.01 -6.40
CA LEU A 141 4.59 4.17 -6.25
C LEU A 141 4.40 4.57 -4.78
N LEU A 142 4.15 3.60 -3.90
CA LEU A 142 3.98 3.83 -2.45
C LEU A 142 5.27 4.34 -1.80
N THR A 143 6.42 3.80 -2.21
CA THR A 143 7.73 4.22 -1.71
C THR A 143 8.00 5.68 -2.08
N ILE A 144 7.68 6.07 -3.31
CA ILE A 144 7.78 7.46 -3.76
C ILE A 144 6.80 8.34 -2.96
N ALA A 145 5.53 7.94 -2.84
CA ALA A 145 4.54 8.69 -2.05
C ALA A 145 5.01 8.94 -0.60
N PHE A 146 5.59 7.92 0.02
CA PHE A 146 6.15 8.00 1.37
C PHE A 146 7.40 8.90 1.45
N ALA A 147 8.28 8.85 0.45
CA ALA A 147 9.42 9.76 0.39
C ALA A 147 8.97 11.24 0.30
N PHE A 148 7.96 11.53 -0.54
CA PHE A 148 7.37 12.86 -0.64
C PHE A 148 6.71 13.32 0.68
N LEU A 149 6.11 12.39 1.43
CA LEU A 149 5.54 12.67 2.75
C LEU A 149 6.65 13.13 3.73
N ILE A 150 7.74 12.35 3.82
CA ILE A 150 8.87 12.67 4.69
C ILE A 150 9.52 14.00 4.29
N VAL A 151 9.77 14.20 2.99
CA VAL A 151 10.35 15.46 2.48
C VAL A 151 9.44 16.62 2.82
N GLY A 152 8.12 16.49 2.71
CA GLY A 152 7.19 17.55 3.09
C GLY A 152 7.18 17.87 4.59
N PHE A 153 7.53 16.92 5.46
CA PHE A 153 7.69 17.18 6.89
C PHE A 153 9.00 17.90 7.23
N VAL A 154 10.06 17.63 6.47
CA VAL A 154 11.40 18.22 6.68
C VAL A 154 11.53 19.58 5.99
N CYS A 155 10.91 19.75 4.81
CA CYS A 155 11.01 20.93 3.95
C CYS A 155 9.70 21.74 3.92
N LYS A 156 9.21 22.16 5.09
CA LYS A 156 8.01 22.98 5.26
C LYS A 156 8.14 24.37 4.64
#